data_AF-A0A511HE55-F1
#
_entry.id   AF-A0A511HE55-F1
#
_cell.length_a   1.000
_cell.length_b   1.000
_cell.length_c   1.000
_cell.angle_alpha   90.00
_cell.angle_beta   90.00
_cell.angle_gamma   90.00
#
_symmetry.space_group_name_H-M   'P 1'
#
loop_
_entity.id
_entity.type
_entity.pdbx_description
1 polymer ?
#
loop_
_entity_poly.entity_id
_entity_poly.type
_entity_poly.pdbx_seq_one_letter_code
_entity_poly.pdbx_strand_id
1 'polypeptide(L)'
;MTPNIRQLVLAGLGTALSACATKPAPPVEHYSLGMSRAEYRDYKKAKADPCASSEPRWLADELTTVNGTMARFLRETENLSKLDAPDHARQLAMMREATGSLPPLMEVHRYTLNRLKECSFRNTGAFPEIARRGQELLTEVDARLEEGPKVLAAVALKDARRQWREEMPEREEAARRTWCPPNPQVGQTDLFYARQEVDGRKLWRFCDGHLVEQRAEGEPVLVQPDNLTWRMRRRIKPQSYLDAARAYPTAEMDRQPDSVPSSGQGAAKKSSAPSDGGPG
;
A
#
# COMPACT_ATOMS: atom_id res chain seq x y z
N MET A 1 31.06 96.40 16.00
CA MET A 1 31.31 95.81 17.32
C MET A 1 30.42 94.58 17.47
N THR A 2 31.05 93.41 17.53
CA THR A 2 30.53 92.08 17.95
C THR A 2 30.19 92.07 19.46
N PRO A 3 29.68 90.97 20.08
CA PRO A 3 28.86 89.83 19.59
C PRO A 3 27.64 89.55 20.53
N ASN A 4 26.77 88.58 20.22
CA ASN A 4 26.39 87.54 21.20
C ASN A 4 25.57 86.38 20.65
N ILE A 5 25.98 85.19 21.09
CA ILE A 5 25.50 83.84 20.79
C ILE A 5 24.28 83.53 21.66
N ARG A 6 23.28 82.82 21.12
CA ARG A 6 22.51 81.81 21.88
C ARG A 6 21.86 80.80 20.95
N GLN A 7 22.44 79.60 20.97
CA GLN A 7 21.84 78.35 20.52
C GLN A 7 20.55 78.08 21.31
N LEU A 8 19.50 77.68 20.61
CA LEU A 8 18.36 76.98 21.20
C LEU A 8 18.05 75.76 20.32
N VAL A 9 18.61 74.64 20.76
CA VAL A 9 18.27 73.29 20.33
C VAL A 9 16.90 72.99 20.93
N LEU A 10 15.86 72.98 20.10
CA LEU A 10 14.56 72.43 20.47
C LEU A 10 14.51 70.96 20.06
N ALA A 11 14.89 70.12 21.01
CA ALA A 11 14.58 68.71 21.04
C ALA A 11 13.06 68.54 21.13
N GLY A 12 12.44 68.10 20.04
CA GLY A 12 11.01 67.82 19.95
C GLY A 12 10.76 66.35 19.65
N LEU A 13 10.70 65.54 20.72
CA LEU A 13 9.89 64.34 20.90
C LEU A 13 9.58 63.49 19.64
N GLY A 14 10.52 62.61 19.30
CA GLY A 14 10.21 61.42 18.53
C GLY A 14 9.35 60.48 19.37
N THR A 15 8.04 60.45 19.12
CA THR A 15 7.19 59.34 19.54
C THR A 15 7.59 58.12 18.72
N ALA A 16 8.57 57.37 19.22
CA ALA A 16 8.77 55.99 18.80
C ALA A 16 7.54 55.20 19.26
N LEU A 17 6.55 55.09 18.37
CA LEU A 17 5.57 54.01 18.45
C LEU A 17 6.36 52.72 18.28
N SER A 18 6.81 52.15 19.39
CA SER A 18 7.18 50.75 19.48
C SER A 18 5.93 49.92 19.24
N ALA A 19 5.51 49.85 17.97
CA ALA A 19 4.67 48.76 17.52
C ALA A 19 5.48 47.50 17.83
N CYS A 20 5.01 46.71 18.80
CA CYS A 20 5.47 45.34 18.98
C CYS A 20 5.38 44.68 17.60
N ALA A 21 6.53 44.52 16.93
CA ALA A 21 6.59 44.01 15.56
C ALA A 21 6.30 42.51 15.59
N THR A 22 5.03 42.16 15.80
CA THR A 22 4.53 40.84 15.52
C THR A 22 4.69 40.61 14.03
N LYS A 23 5.42 39.56 13.67
CA LYS A 23 5.52 39.17 12.26
C LYS A 23 4.10 38.96 11.71
N PRO A 24 3.81 39.46 10.50
CA PRO A 24 2.49 39.31 9.91
C PRO A 24 2.13 37.82 9.77
N ALA A 25 0.82 37.53 9.79
CA ALA A 25 0.31 36.19 9.54
C ALA A 25 0.90 35.61 8.24
N PRO A 26 1.25 34.33 8.20
CA PRO A 26 1.63 33.67 6.95
C PRO A 26 0.50 33.73 5.92
N PRO A 27 0.80 33.60 4.61
CA PRO A 27 -0.23 33.40 3.61
C PRO A 27 -1.02 32.10 3.90
N VAL A 28 -2.30 32.10 3.53
CA VAL A 28 -3.16 30.91 3.63
C VAL A 28 -2.72 29.89 2.57
N GLU A 29 -2.45 28.69 3.02
CA GLU A 29 -2.21 27.50 2.21
C GLU A 29 -3.50 26.68 2.11
N HIS A 30 -3.67 26.00 0.97
CA HIS A 30 -4.84 25.18 0.71
C HIS A 30 -4.40 23.73 0.62
N TYR A 31 -5.07 22.87 1.37
CA TYR A 31 -4.90 21.43 1.31
C TYR A 31 -6.18 20.77 0.82
N SER A 32 -6.03 19.75 -0.01
CA SER A 32 -7.12 18.88 -0.45
C SER A 32 -6.74 17.42 -0.27
N LEU A 33 -7.70 16.63 0.20
CA LEU A 33 -7.58 15.18 0.27
C LEU A 33 -8.94 14.57 -0.10
N GLY A 34 -9.02 14.01 -1.31
CA GLY A 34 -10.28 13.65 -1.94
C GLY A 34 -11.27 14.82 -1.96
N MET A 35 -12.39 14.67 -1.24
CA MET A 35 -13.42 15.73 -1.13
C MET A 35 -13.21 16.68 0.05
N SER A 36 -12.21 16.42 0.90
CA SER A 36 -11.87 17.27 2.04
C SER A 36 -11.03 18.45 1.59
N ARG A 37 -11.28 19.62 2.19
CA ARG A 37 -10.45 20.81 2.00
C ARG A 37 -10.12 21.40 3.36
N ALA A 38 -8.90 21.89 3.51
CA ALA A 38 -8.47 22.65 4.66
C ALA A 38 -7.73 23.92 4.22
N GLU A 39 -7.98 24.99 4.93
CA GLU A 39 -7.24 26.24 4.82
C GLU A 39 -6.42 26.39 6.09
N TYR A 40 -5.12 26.53 5.95
CA TYR A 40 -4.20 26.58 7.08
C TYR A 40 -3.05 27.52 6.79
N ARG A 41 -2.34 27.96 7.83
CA ARG A 41 -1.12 28.77 7.68
C ARG A 41 0.09 28.02 8.22
N ASP A 42 1.20 28.04 7.48
CA ASP A 42 2.45 27.43 7.93
C ASP A 42 3.25 28.40 8.81
N TYR A 43 2.85 28.49 10.08
CA TYR A 43 3.55 29.29 11.09
C TYR A 43 4.99 28.80 11.35
N LYS A 44 5.26 27.50 11.14
CA LYS A 44 6.58 26.88 11.33
C LYS A 44 7.56 27.43 10.28
N LYS A 45 7.19 27.38 9.01
CA LYS A 45 8.00 27.89 7.88
C LYS A 45 8.16 29.40 7.91
N ALA A 46 7.11 30.14 8.27
CA ALA A 46 7.17 31.59 8.41
C ALA A 46 7.95 32.06 9.66
N LYS A 47 8.27 31.14 10.59
CA LYS A 47 8.83 31.46 11.91
C LYS A 47 7.99 32.53 12.60
N ALA A 48 6.67 32.40 12.50
CA ALA A 48 5.66 33.26 13.09
C ALA A 48 5.04 32.56 14.30
N ASP A 49 4.61 33.35 15.29
CA ASP A 49 3.90 32.84 16.45
C ASP A 49 2.38 32.89 16.17
N PRO A 50 1.66 31.75 16.11
CA PRO A 50 0.23 31.74 15.85
C PRO A 50 -0.57 32.52 16.92
N CYS A 51 -0.07 32.64 18.15
CA CYS A 51 -0.74 33.39 19.22
C CYS A 51 -0.69 34.91 19.01
N ALA A 52 0.34 35.40 18.32
CA ALA A 52 0.61 36.82 18.13
C ALA A 52 0.34 37.31 16.71
N SER A 53 0.32 36.40 15.73
CA SER A 53 0.18 36.73 14.31
C SER A 53 -1.18 36.37 13.72
N SER A 54 -2.05 35.66 14.44
CA SER A 54 -3.41 35.33 13.99
C SER A 54 -4.48 35.80 14.96
N GLU A 55 -5.62 36.23 14.43
CA GLU A 55 -6.81 36.41 15.25
C GLU A 55 -7.27 35.04 15.81
N PRO A 56 -7.73 34.98 17.07
CA PRO A 56 -8.18 33.72 17.67
C PRO A 56 -9.28 33.04 16.85
N ARG A 57 -10.20 33.80 16.27
CA ARG A 57 -11.27 33.24 15.45
C ARG A 57 -10.71 32.51 14.21
N TRP A 58 -9.79 33.12 13.49
CA TRP A 58 -9.18 32.50 12.31
C TRP A 58 -8.35 31.27 12.67
N LEU A 59 -7.61 31.33 13.79
CA LEU A 59 -6.84 30.17 14.25
C LEU A 59 -7.77 29.00 14.64
N ALA A 60 -8.92 29.28 15.26
CA ALA A 60 -9.92 28.25 15.56
C ALA A 60 -10.50 27.63 14.27
N ASP A 61 -10.79 28.44 13.26
CA ASP A 61 -11.29 27.97 11.97
C ASP A 61 -10.23 27.09 11.25
N GLU A 62 -8.98 27.53 11.18
CA GLU A 62 -7.85 26.75 10.62
C GLU A 62 -7.72 25.38 11.30
N LEU A 63 -7.64 25.36 12.64
CA LEU A 63 -7.51 24.11 13.39
C LEU A 63 -8.73 23.18 13.18
N THR A 64 -9.92 23.75 13.09
CA THR A 64 -11.16 22.99 12.87
C THR A 64 -11.20 22.38 11.47
N THR A 65 -10.78 23.10 10.43
CA THR A 65 -10.77 22.55 9.06
C THR A 65 -9.74 21.44 8.88
N VAL A 66 -8.56 21.57 9.50
CA VAL A 66 -7.54 20.52 9.50
C VAL A 66 -8.01 19.30 10.29
N ASN A 67 -8.62 19.49 11.47
CA ASN A 67 -9.27 18.41 12.22
C ASN A 67 -10.35 17.70 11.39
N GLY A 68 -11.20 18.45 10.70
CA GLY A 68 -12.24 17.90 9.83
C GLY A 68 -11.67 17.05 8.70
N THR A 69 -10.55 17.47 8.11
CA THR A 69 -9.86 16.72 7.06
C THR A 69 -9.28 15.40 7.59
N MET A 70 -8.60 15.41 8.74
CA MET A 70 -8.08 14.20 9.39
C MET A 70 -9.20 13.23 9.80
N ALA A 71 -10.26 13.74 10.43
CA ALA A 71 -11.40 12.94 10.83
C ALA A 71 -12.10 12.28 9.63
N ARG A 72 -12.21 13.02 8.51
CA ARG A 72 -12.78 12.51 7.27
C ARG A 72 -11.91 11.43 6.65
N PHE A 73 -10.60 11.62 6.60
CA PHE A 73 -9.66 10.59 6.14
C PHE A 73 -9.83 9.28 6.93
N LEU A 74 -9.88 9.35 8.26
CA LEU A 74 -10.04 8.18 9.12
C LEU A 74 -11.34 7.42 8.86
N ARG A 75 -12.45 8.17 8.69
CA ARG A 75 -13.76 7.60 8.35
C ARG A 75 -13.78 6.98 6.97
N GLU A 76 -13.23 7.67 5.97
CA GLU A 76 -13.20 7.18 4.59
C GLU A 76 -12.27 5.98 4.40
N THR A 77 -11.36 5.72 5.36
CA THR A 77 -10.46 4.56 5.34
C THR A 77 -10.75 3.54 6.45
N GLU A 78 -11.87 3.65 7.14
CA GLU A 78 -12.22 2.78 8.29
C GLU A 78 -12.27 1.28 7.92
N ASN A 79 -12.74 0.98 6.71
CA ASN A 79 -12.91 -0.39 6.23
C ASN A 79 -11.79 -0.82 5.28
N LEU A 80 -10.64 -0.16 5.29
CA LEU A 80 -9.56 -0.39 4.33
C LEU A 80 -9.06 -1.84 4.35
N SER A 81 -9.11 -2.53 5.49
CA SER A 81 -8.74 -3.94 5.62
C SER A 81 -9.74 -4.91 4.96
N LYS A 82 -10.96 -4.47 4.65
CA LYS A 82 -12.01 -5.29 4.02
C LYS A 82 -11.85 -5.26 2.50
N LEU A 83 -10.99 -6.14 1.99
CA LEU A 83 -10.62 -6.23 0.57
C LEU A 83 -11.78 -6.48 -0.41
N ASP A 84 -12.94 -6.93 0.07
CA ASP A 84 -14.14 -7.23 -0.72
C ASP A 84 -15.26 -6.18 -0.55
N ALA A 85 -15.02 -5.11 0.20
CA ALA A 85 -15.99 -4.04 0.33
C ALA A 85 -16.17 -3.30 -1.01
N PRO A 86 -17.40 -2.89 -1.39
CA PRO A 86 -17.66 -2.23 -2.68
C PRO A 86 -16.86 -0.93 -2.84
N ASP A 87 -16.65 -0.21 -1.74
CA ASP A 87 -15.91 1.05 -1.73
C ASP A 87 -14.39 0.88 -1.63
N HIS A 88 -13.87 -0.35 -1.49
CA HIS A 88 -12.47 -0.61 -1.16
C HIS A 88 -11.48 0.08 -2.12
N ALA A 89 -11.77 0.11 -3.43
CA ALA A 89 -10.94 0.79 -4.42
C ALA A 89 -10.80 2.30 -4.14
N ARG A 90 -11.91 2.96 -3.75
CA ARG A 90 -11.92 4.38 -3.36
C ARG A 90 -11.13 4.60 -2.07
N GLN A 91 -11.31 3.72 -1.08
CA GLN A 91 -10.58 3.81 0.19
C GLN A 91 -9.07 3.62 0.00
N LEU A 92 -8.67 2.72 -0.90
CA LEU A 92 -7.27 2.50 -1.25
C LEU A 92 -6.65 3.70 -1.96
N ALA A 93 -7.39 4.33 -2.89
CA ALA A 93 -6.95 5.56 -3.54
C ALA A 93 -6.75 6.70 -2.52
N MET A 94 -7.72 6.88 -1.62
CA MET A 94 -7.64 7.83 -0.50
C MET A 94 -6.41 7.58 0.38
N MET A 95 -6.14 6.32 0.74
CA MET A 95 -4.95 5.96 1.50
C MET A 95 -3.66 6.32 0.77
N ARG A 96 -3.54 6.01 -0.53
CA ARG A 96 -2.35 6.33 -1.33
C ARG A 96 -2.08 7.83 -1.42
N GLU A 97 -3.13 8.62 -1.66
CA GLU A 97 -3.06 10.08 -1.68
C GLU A 97 -2.59 10.60 -0.32
N ALA A 98 -3.26 10.18 0.76
CA ALA A 98 -2.94 10.61 2.12
C ALA A 98 -1.51 10.26 2.55
N THR A 99 -0.99 9.08 2.20
CA THR A 99 0.41 8.69 2.50
C THR A 99 1.41 9.68 1.89
N GLY A 100 1.13 10.22 0.70
CA GLY A 100 2.02 11.17 0.02
C GLY A 100 1.86 12.62 0.48
N SER A 101 0.66 13.02 0.92
CA SER A 101 0.32 14.45 1.10
C SER A 101 0.00 14.87 2.54
N LEU A 102 -0.45 13.96 3.40
CA LEU A 102 -0.94 14.29 4.74
C LEU A 102 0.18 14.56 5.77
N PRO A 103 1.35 13.89 5.75
CA PRO A 103 2.39 14.10 6.77
C PRO A 103 2.89 15.55 6.90
N PRO A 104 3.15 16.31 5.81
CA PRO A 104 3.51 17.72 5.93
C PRO A 104 2.44 18.57 6.62
N LEU A 105 1.16 18.36 6.31
CA LEU A 105 0.05 19.06 6.97
C LEU A 105 0.00 18.72 8.47
N MET A 106 0.17 17.46 8.82
CA MET A 106 0.19 17.00 10.21
C MET A 106 1.33 17.62 11.00
N GLU A 107 2.52 17.81 10.40
CA GLU A 107 3.62 18.53 11.06
C GLU A 107 3.28 19.98 11.37
N VAL A 108 2.68 20.71 10.41
CA VAL A 108 2.26 22.09 10.61
C VAL A 108 1.19 22.17 11.69
N HIS A 109 0.22 21.25 11.67
CA HIS A 109 -0.84 21.18 12.67
C HIS A 109 -0.30 20.87 14.07
N ARG A 110 0.60 19.88 14.19
CA ARG A 110 1.28 19.52 15.45
C ARG A 110 2.08 20.70 16.02
N TYR A 111 2.79 21.44 15.16
CA TYR A 111 3.49 22.66 15.56
C TYR A 111 2.51 23.71 16.11
N THR A 112 1.43 23.97 15.39
CA THR A 112 0.44 24.98 15.73
C THR A 112 -0.29 24.64 17.04
N LEU A 113 -0.69 23.37 17.24
CA LEU A 113 -1.28 22.89 18.48
C LEU A 113 -0.32 22.98 19.68
N ASN A 114 0.98 22.77 19.45
CA ASN A 114 1.97 22.94 20.52
C ASN A 114 2.14 24.40 20.90
N ARG A 115 2.16 25.32 19.92
CA ARG A 115 2.18 26.77 20.16
C ARG A 115 0.90 27.28 20.81
N LEU A 116 -0.26 26.70 20.49
CA LEU A 116 -1.53 27.07 21.11
C LEU A 116 -1.47 26.99 22.65
N LYS A 117 -0.65 26.09 23.21
CA LYS A 117 -0.45 25.97 24.67
C LYS A 117 0.14 27.24 25.31
N GLU A 118 0.79 28.10 24.53
CA GLU A 118 1.40 29.36 24.96
C GLU A 118 0.44 30.55 24.79
N CYS A 119 -0.67 30.38 24.07
CA CYS A 119 -1.63 31.46 23.82
C CYS A 119 -2.46 31.79 25.08
N SER A 120 -2.69 33.07 25.34
CA SER A 120 -3.51 33.54 26.48
C SER A 120 -4.97 33.07 26.40
N PHE A 121 -5.50 32.85 25.20
CA PHE A 121 -6.87 32.40 24.94
C PHE A 121 -7.02 30.88 24.83
N ARG A 122 -5.97 30.08 25.08
CA ARG A 122 -6.00 28.62 24.92
C ARG A 122 -7.12 27.90 25.68
N ASN A 123 -7.57 28.50 26.78
CA ASN A 123 -8.59 27.97 27.68
C ASN A 123 -9.98 28.58 27.44
N THR A 124 -10.16 29.39 26.39
CA THR A 124 -11.42 30.09 26.12
C THR A 124 -12.13 29.50 24.90
N GLY A 125 -13.46 29.64 24.86
CA GLY A 125 -14.27 29.19 23.74
C GLY A 125 -14.06 27.71 23.39
N ALA A 126 -13.91 27.42 22.10
CA ALA A 126 -13.76 26.06 21.58
C ALA A 126 -12.32 25.53 21.59
N PHE A 127 -11.32 26.34 21.94
CA PHE A 127 -9.91 25.96 21.85
C PHE A 127 -9.51 24.72 22.64
N PRO A 128 -9.98 24.50 23.89
CA PRO A 128 -9.65 23.28 24.63
C PRO A 128 -10.06 22.02 23.88
N GLU A 129 -11.27 22.01 23.32
CA GLU A 129 -11.82 20.86 22.61
C GLU A 129 -11.17 20.66 21.24
N ILE A 130 -10.99 21.75 20.48
CA ILE A 130 -10.29 21.72 19.19
C ILE A 130 -8.86 21.17 19.36
N ALA A 131 -8.15 21.60 20.41
CA ALA A 131 -6.80 21.16 20.69
C ALA A 131 -6.74 19.69 21.11
N ARG A 132 -7.64 19.28 22.01
CA ARG A 132 -7.76 17.88 22.45
C ARG A 132 -8.04 16.97 21.25
N ARG A 133 -9.06 17.28 20.46
CA ARG A 133 -9.43 16.46 19.29
C ARG A 133 -8.33 16.47 18.23
N GLY A 134 -7.64 17.58 18.02
CA GLY A 134 -6.53 17.64 17.08
C GLY A 134 -5.37 16.72 17.45
N GLN A 135 -5.01 16.63 18.74
CA GLN A 135 -3.98 15.68 19.20
C GLN A 135 -4.40 14.22 19.07
N GLU A 136 -5.66 13.90 19.36
CA GLU A 136 -6.22 12.56 19.15
C GLU A 136 -6.18 12.17 17.68
N LEU A 137 -6.64 13.07 16.81
CA LEU A 137 -6.64 12.85 15.36
C LEU A 137 -5.24 12.65 14.80
N LEU A 138 -4.24 13.44 15.24
CA LEU A 138 -2.84 13.23 14.82
C LEU A 138 -2.38 11.81 15.12
N THR A 139 -2.71 11.28 16.31
CA THR A 139 -2.34 9.93 16.72
C THR A 139 -3.09 8.85 15.94
N GLU A 140 -4.41 9.01 15.76
CA GLU A 140 -5.25 8.09 14.98
C GLU A 140 -4.79 8.04 13.51
N VAL A 141 -4.45 9.20 12.93
CA VAL A 141 -3.98 9.30 11.55
C VAL A 141 -2.59 8.69 11.37
N ASP A 142 -1.64 8.96 12.27
CA ASP A 142 -0.31 8.34 12.23
C ASP A 142 -0.44 6.81 12.22
N ALA A 143 -1.25 6.24 13.13
CA ALA A 143 -1.51 4.81 13.18
C ALA A 143 -2.14 4.28 11.88
N ARG A 144 -3.12 4.99 11.32
CA ARG A 144 -3.76 4.61 10.05
C ARG A 144 -2.75 4.64 8.89
N LEU A 145 -1.86 5.64 8.83
CA LEU A 145 -0.84 5.71 7.79
C LEU A 145 0.19 4.57 7.90
N GLU A 146 0.51 4.12 9.11
CA GLU A 146 1.36 2.93 9.33
C GLU A 146 0.69 1.62 8.88
N GLU A 147 -0.64 1.53 8.90
CA GLU A 147 -1.39 0.40 8.33
C GLU A 147 -1.37 0.39 6.79
N GLY A 148 -1.24 1.56 6.16
CA GLY A 148 -1.30 1.75 4.71
C GLY A 148 -0.44 0.77 3.90
N PRO A 149 0.88 0.65 4.18
CA PRO A 149 1.77 -0.28 3.49
C PRO A 149 1.32 -1.75 3.59
N LYS A 150 0.79 -2.18 4.74
CA LYS A 150 0.34 -3.57 4.96
C LYS A 150 -0.88 -3.87 4.10
N VAL A 151 -1.84 -2.95 4.03
CA VAL A 151 -3.03 -3.11 3.18
C VAL A 151 -2.64 -3.08 1.71
N LEU A 152 -1.77 -2.15 1.29
CA LEU A 152 -1.28 -2.08 -0.10
C LEU A 152 -0.61 -3.38 -0.52
N ALA A 153 0.20 -3.99 0.35
CA ALA A 153 0.79 -5.30 0.11
C ALA A 153 -0.27 -6.42 0.00
N ALA A 154 -1.26 -6.44 0.89
CA ALA A 154 -2.34 -7.43 0.84
C ALA A 154 -3.16 -7.34 -0.47
N VAL A 155 -3.42 -6.11 -0.95
CA VAL A 155 -4.09 -5.88 -2.24
C VAL A 155 -3.24 -6.38 -3.39
N ALA A 156 -1.95 -6.01 -3.42
CA ALA A 156 -1.03 -6.46 -4.46
C ALA A 156 -0.94 -7.99 -4.52
N LEU A 157 -0.93 -8.66 -3.37
CA LEU A 157 -0.96 -10.12 -3.29
C LEU A 157 -2.29 -10.70 -3.81
N LYS A 158 -3.44 -10.10 -3.47
CA LYS A 158 -4.74 -10.53 -3.99
C LYS A 158 -4.82 -10.41 -5.51
N ASP A 159 -4.32 -9.31 -6.06
CA ASP A 159 -4.26 -9.05 -7.50
C ASP A 159 -3.31 -10.04 -8.19
N ALA A 160 -2.12 -10.27 -7.65
CA ALA A 160 -1.17 -11.26 -8.17
C ALA A 160 -1.76 -12.67 -8.19
N ARG A 161 -2.49 -13.07 -7.14
CA ARG A 161 -3.20 -14.36 -7.09
C ARG A 161 -4.34 -14.44 -8.10
N ARG A 162 -5.05 -13.33 -8.37
CA ARG A 162 -6.10 -13.27 -9.40
C ARG A 162 -5.49 -13.45 -10.78
N GLN A 163 -4.48 -12.64 -11.11
CA GLN A 163 -3.77 -12.70 -12.39
C GLN A 163 -3.16 -14.08 -12.61
N TRP A 164 -2.49 -14.65 -11.60
CA TRP A 164 -1.94 -15.99 -11.67
C TRP A 164 -3.02 -17.00 -12.06
N ARG A 165 -4.22 -16.95 -11.46
CA ARG A 165 -5.36 -17.83 -11.81
C ARG A 165 -5.89 -17.60 -13.23
N GLU A 166 -5.99 -16.36 -13.66
CA GLU A 166 -6.48 -16.00 -15.00
C GLU A 166 -5.55 -16.51 -16.11
N GLU A 167 -4.24 -16.44 -15.90
CA GLU A 167 -3.22 -16.92 -16.83
C GLU A 167 -3.00 -18.45 -16.78
N MET A 168 -3.61 -19.16 -15.82
CA MET A 168 -3.45 -20.62 -15.66
C MET A 168 -3.73 -21.42 -16.93
N PRO A 169 -4.86 -21.22 -17.65
CA PRO A 169 -5.20 -22.06 -18.80
C PRO A 169 -4.17 -21.91 -19.92
N GLU A 170 -3.63 -20.71 -20.11
CA GLU A 170 -2.62 -20.43 -21.13
C GLU A 170 -1.29 -21.10 -20.77
N ARG A 171 -0.86 -21.04 -19.51
CA ARG A 171 0.36 -21.73 -19.04
C ARG A 171 0.24 -23.24 -19.16
N GLU A 172 -0.91 -23.81 -18.79
CA GLU A 172 -1.16 -25.25 -18.91
C GLU A 172 -1.14 -25.69 -20.38
N GLU A 173 -1.82 -24.96 -21.27
CA GLU A 173 -1.86 -25.26 -22.70
C GLU A 173 -0.48 -25.13 -23.37
N ALA A 174 0.28 -24.09 -23.02
CA ALA A 174 1.63 -23.90 -23.51
C ALA A 174 2.57 -25.03 -23.05
N ALA A 175 2.47 -25.44 -21.78
CA ALA A 175 3.24 -26.57 -21.25
C ALA A 175 2.87 -27.88 -21.95
N ARG A 176 1.57 -28.12 -22.19
CA ARG A 176 1.09 -29.30 -22.93
C ARG A 176 1.67 -29.35 -24.34
N ARG A 177 1.64 -28.25 -25.09
CA ARG A 177 2.21 -28.18 -26.44
C ARG A 177 3.72 -28.36 -26.49
N THR A 178 4.41 -27.98 -25.42
CA THR A 178 5.88 -28.04 -25.35
C THR A 178 6.37 -29.43 -24.99
N TRP A 179 5.73 -30.06 -24.01
CA TRP A 179 6.26 -31.28 -23.39
C TRP A 179 5.53 -32.56 -23.82
N CYS A 180 4.28 -32.47 -24.27
CA CYS A 180 3.55 -33.66 -24.68
C CYS A 180 3.76 -34.01 -26.15
N PRO A 181 3.87 -35.32 -26.47
CA PRO A 181 3.84 -35.77 -27.85
C PRO A 181 2.45 -35.51 -28.45
N PRO A 182 2.32 -35.38 -29.79
CA PRO A 182 1.04 -35.14 -30.45
C PRO A 182 -0.02 -36.22 -30.19
N ASN A 183 0.41 -37.47 -29.97
CA ASN A 183 -0.46 -38.61 -29.69
C ASN A 183 0.08 -39.39 -28.47
N PRO A 184 -0.19 -38.91 -27.25
CA PRO A 184 0.25 -39.58 -26.03
C PRO A 184 -0.47 -40.92 -25.86
N GLN A 185 0.25 -41.94 -25.40
CA GLN A 185 -0.30 -43.27 -25.18
C GLN A 185 -0.81 -43.41 -23.74
N VAL A 186 -2.01 -44.00 -23.59
CA VAL A 186 -2.56 -44.30 -22.26
C VAL A 186 -1.64 -45.23 -21.49
N GLY A 187 -1.29 -44.83 -20.25
CA GLY A 187 -0.33 -45.54 -19.42
C GLY A 187 1.05 -44.89 -19.38
N GLN A 188 1.29 -43.84 -20.17
CA GLN A 188 2.50 -43.02 -20.09
C GLN A 188 2.41 -42.07 -18.90
N THR A 189 3.48 -42.03 -18.10
CA THR A 189 3.59 -41.18 -16.91
C THR A 189 4.39 -39.91 -17.17
N ASP A 190 4.42 -39.45 -18.42
CA ASP A 190 5.07 -38.21 -18.82
C ASP A 190 4.27 -37.02 -18.29
N LEU A 191 4.87 -36.27 -17.37
CA LEU A 191 4.28 -35.11 -16.74
C LEU A 191 4.63 -33.86 -17.54
N PHE A 192 3.64 -33.03 -17.84
CA PHE A 192 3.87 -31.77 -18.56
C PHE A 192 3.64 -30.52 -17.71
N TYR A 193 2.87 -30.63 -16.63
CA TYR A 193 2.54 -29.49 -15.79
C TYR A 193 2.25 -29.92 -14.37
N ALA A 194 2.81 -29.20 -13.40
CA ALA A 194 2.53 -29.38 -12.00
C ALA A 194 2.33 -28.03 -11.33
N ARG A 195 1.39 -27.95 -10.38
CA ARG A 195 1.08 -26.72 -9.67
C ARG A 195 0.87 -26.92 -8.18
N GLN A 196 1.14 -25.86 -7.42
CA GLN A 196 0.87 -25.78 -6.00
C GLN A 196 0.09 -24.50 -5.69
N GLU A 197 -1.06 -24.66 -5.03
CA GLU A 197 -1.90 -23.57 -4.55
C GLU A 197 -1.53 -23.21 -3.10
N VAL A 198 -1.92 -22.00 -2.67
CA VAL A 198 -1.58 -21.48 -1.33
C VAL A 198 -2.24 -22.30 -0.22
N ASP A 199 -3.36 -22.95 -0.50
CA ASP A 199 -4.04 -23.87 0.43
C ASP A 199 -3.29 -25.20 0.61
N GLY A 200 -2.15 -25.40 -0.05
CA GLY A 200 -1.37 -26.64 0.00
C GLY A 200 -1.82 -27.69 -1.01
N ARG A 201 -2.85 -27.42 -1.82
CA ARG A 201 -3.27 -28.33 -2.89
C ARG A 201 -2.19 -28.41 -3.97
N LYS A 202 -1.80 -29.63 -4.32
CA LYS A 202 -0.88 -29.93 -5.41
C LYS A 202 -1.57 -30.73 -6.50
N LEU A 203 -1.24 -30.42 -7.74
CA LEU A 203 -1.81 -31.05 -8.91
C LEU A 203 -0.70 -31.34 -9.90
N TRP A 204 -0.68 -32.56 -10.44
CA TRP A 204 0.27 -33.02 -11.44
C TRP A 204 -0.51 -33.55 -12.64
N ARG A 205 -0.29 -32.97 -13.81
CA ARG A 205 -0.98 -33.30 -15.06
C ARG A 205 -0.07 -34.09 -15.99
N PHE A 206 -0.60 -35.19 -16.49
CA PHE A 206 0.11 -36.13 -17.36
C PHE A 206 -0.35 -36.00 -18.80
N CYS A 207 0.55 -36.25 -19.74
CA CYS A 207 0.29 -36.07 -21.17
C CYS A 207 -0.84 -36.95 -21.69
N ASP A 208 -1.07 -38.10 -21.07
CA ASP A 208 -2.15 -39.03 -21.43
C ASP A 208 -3.52 -38.65 -20.84
N GLY A 209 -3.62 -37.48 -20.20
CA GLY A 209 -4.87 -36.93 -19.66
C GLY A 209 -5.14 -37.30 -18.20
N HIS A 210 -4.27 -38.08 -17.55
CA HIS A 210 -4.39 -38.34 -16.12
C HIS A 210 -3.97 -37.14 -15.27
N LEU A 211 -4.50 -37.11 -14.05
CA LEU A 211 -4.20 -36.09 -13.06
C LEU A 211 -3.93 -36.76 -11.72
N VAL A 212 -2.88 -36.36 -11.03
CA VAL A 212 -2.71 -36.68 -9.61
C VAL A 212 -3.05 -35.43 -8.80
N GLU A 213 -3.91 -35.58 -7.80
CA GLU A 213 -4.26 -34.51 -6.87
C GLU A 213 -3.83 -34.86 -5.45
N GLN A 214 -3.22 -33.91 -4.75
CA GLN A 214 -2.93 -34.00 -3.32
C GLN A 214 -3.52 -32.79 -2.61
N ARG A 215 -4.36 -33.02 -1.60
CA ARG A 215 -4.82 -31.96 -0.67
C ARG A 215 -3.73 -31.67 0.36
N ALA A 216 -3.80 -30.52 1.04
CA ALA A 216 -2.79 -30.01 1.97
C ALA A 216 -2.16 -31.06 2.92
N GLU A 217 -2.98 -31.98 3.43
CA GLU A 217 -2.59 -33.03 4.38
C GLU A 217 -3.08 -34.43 3.93
N GLY A 218 -3.39 -34.58 2.64
CA GLY A 218 -3.92 -35.83 2.07
C GLY A 218 -2.84 -36.65 1.37
N GLU A 219 -3.13 -37.93 1.18
CA GLU A 219 -2.39 -38.76 0.23
C GLU A 219 -2.70 -38.34 -1.20
N PRO A 220 -1.72 -38.40 -2.13
CA PRO A 220 -1.96 -38.15 -3.54
C PRO A 220 -2.88 -39.22 -4.13
N VAL A 221 -3.88 -38.80 -4.90
CA VAL A 221 -4.86 -39.67 -5.55
C VAL A 221 -4.78 -39.49 -7.06
N LEU A 222 -4.77 -40.60 -7.79
CA LEU A 222 -4.88 -40.61 -9.24
C LEU A 222 -6.34 -40.42 -9.65
N VAL A 223 -6.59 -39.37 -10.43
CA VAL A 223 -7.84 -39.09 -11.13
C VAL A 223 -7.67 -39.52 -12.59
N GLN A 224 -8.53 -40.43 -13.03
CA GLN A 224 -8.53 -40.98 -14.38
C GLN A 224 -9.57 -40.24 -15.24
N PRO A 225 -9.33 -40.04 -16.55
CA PRO A 225 -10.33 -39.47 -17.46
C PRO A 225 -11.53 -40.42 -17.65
N ASP A 226 -12.72 -39.84 -17.83
CA ASP A 226 -13.98 -40.60 -17.83
C ASP A 226 -14.15 -41.53 -19.05
N ASN A 227 -13.50 -41.22 -20.17
CA ASN A 227 -13.67 -41.87 -21.47
C ASN A 227 -12.75 -43.09 -21.70
N LEU A 228 -12.25 -43.73 -20.63
CA LEU A 228 -11.34 -44.87 -20.74
C LEU A 228 -12.06 -46.19 -21.05
N THR A 229 -11.64 -46.84 -22.14
CA THR A 229 -12.06 -48.21 -22.45
C THR A 229 -11.44 -49.24 -21.50
N TRP A 230 -12.04 -50.43 -21.40
CA TRP A 230 -11.49 -51.54 -20.60
C TRP A 230 -10.04 -51.91 -20.96
N ARG A 231 -9.70 -51.87 -22.26
CA ARG A 231 -8.34 -52.15 -22.74
C ARG A 231 -7.34 -51.09 -22.30
N MET A 232 -7.75 -49.83 -22.26
CA MET A 232 -6.94 -48.70 -21.78
C MET A 232 -6.70 -48.81 -20.27
N ARG A 233 -7.75 -49.13 -19.49
CA ARG A 233 -7.63 -49.31 -18.03
C ARG A 233 -6.60 -50.35 -17.61
N ARG A 234 -6.46 -51.43 -18.39
CA ARG A 234 -5.44 -52.47 -18.14
C ARG A 234 -3.99 -51.99 -18.29
N ARG A 235 -3.76 -50.89 -19.02
CA ARG A 235 -2.43 -50.30 -19.22
C ARG A 235 -2.05 -49.32 -18.12
N ILE A 236 -3.02 -48.82 -17.37
CA ILE A 236 -2.82 -47.86 -16.28
C ILE A 236 -2.26 -48.59 -15.07
N LYS A 237 -1.11 -48.13 -14.58
CA LYS A 237 -0.51 -48.59 -13.32
C LYS A 237 -0.58 -47.44 -12.33
N PRO A 238 -1.57 -47.40 -11.41
CA PRO A 238 -1.77 -46.23 -10.54
C PRO A 238 -0.51 -45.80 -9.79
N GLN A 239 0.26 -46.77 -9.27
CA GLN A 239 1.49 -46.50 -8.53
C GLN A 239 2.54 -45.72 -9.34
N SER A 240 2.66 -45.97 -10.65
CA SER A 240 3.66 -45.26 -11.46
C SER A 240 3.34 -43.77 -11.61
N TYR A 241 2.06 -43.39 -11.65
CA TYR A 241 1.66 -41.98 -11.65
C TYR A 241 1.93 -41.32 -10.31
N LEU A 242 1.64 -42.02 -9.21
CA LEU A 242 1.92 -41.51 -7.86
C LEU A 242 3.43 -41.33 -7.62
N ASP A 243 4.24 -42.27 -8.08
CA ASP A 243 5.69 -42.21 -7.97
C ASP A 243 6.26 -41.08 -8.85
N ALA A 244 5.76 -40.94 -10.08
CA ALA A 244 6.14 -39.82 -10.96
C ALA A 244 5.79 -38.45 -10.36
N ALA A 245 4.60 -38.32 -9.76
CA ALA A 245 4.20 -37.10 -9.06
C ALA A 245 5.10 -36.79 -7.85
N ARG A 246 5.47 -37.82 -7.07
CA ARG A 246 6.39 -37.67 -5.92
C ARG A 246 7.83 -37.32 -6.33
N ALA A 247 8.28 -37.83 -7.47
CA ALA A 247 9.62 -37.56 -8.01
C ALA A 247 9.74 -36.17 -8.64
N TYR A 248 8.63 -35.50 -8.95
CA TYR A 248 8.65 -34.19 -9.59
C TYR A 248 9.27 -33.10 -8.69
N PRO A 249 10.26 -32.32 -9.18
CA PRO A 249 10.89 -31.27 -8.38
C PRO A 249 9.89 -30.20 -7.96
N THR A 250 9.70 -30.02 -6.67
CA THR A 250 8.77 -28.99 -6.15
C THR A 250 9.15 -27.58 -6.61
N ALA A 251 10.43 -27.33 -6.88
CA ALA A 251 10.95 -26.05 -7.38
C ALA A 251 10.50 -25.71 -8.81
N GLU A 252 10.10 -26.70 -9.60
CA GLU A 252 9.62 -26.52 -10.98
C GLU A 252 8.10 -26.38 -11.07
N MET A 253 7.39 -26.62 -9.96
CA MET A 253 5.93 -26.46 -9.93
C MET A 253 5.54 -24.99 -10.12
N ASP A 254 4.47 -24.76 -10.87
CA ASP A 254 3.82 -23.46 -10.94
C ASP A 254 3.16 -23.14 -9.59
N ARG A 255 3.67 -22.12 -8.90
CA ARG A 255 3.23 -21.78 -7.54
C ARG A 255 2.39 -20.52 -7.54
N GLN A 256 1.23 -20.62 -6.92
CA GLN A 256 0.44 -19.44 -6.62
C GLN A 256 1.22 -18.52 -5.66
N PRO A 257 1.27 -17.19 -5.92
CA PRO A 257 1.99 -16.26 -5.06
C PRO A 257 1.52 -16.30 -3.60
N ASP A 258 2.46 -16.51 -2.68
CA ASP A 258 2.26 -16.48 -1.22
C ASP A 258 2.65 -15.14 -0.59
N SER A 259 3.45 -14.34 -1.31
CA SER A 259 3.98 -13.03 -0.93
C SER A 259 3.92 -12.07 -2.12
N VAL A 260 3.97 -10.76 -1.85
CA VAL A 260 4.06 -9.76 -2.92
C VAL A 260 5.39 -10.00 -3.64
N PRO A 261 5.40 -10.11 -4.98
CA PRO A 261 6.64 -10.27 -5.72
C PRO A 261 7.56 -9.09 -5.39
N SER A 262 8.68 -9.36 -4.71
CA SER A 262 9.82 -8.47 -4.79
C SER A 262 10.18 -8.40 -6.27
N SER A 263 10.06 -7.22 -6.87
CA SER A 263 10.36 -7.02 -8.28
C SER A 263 11.71 -7.65 -8.63
N GLY A 264 11.67 -8.77 -9.36
CA GLY A 264 12.83 -9.48 -9.86
C GLY A 264 13.18 -10.75 -9.09
N GLN A 265 12.49 -11.85 -9.40
CA GLN A 265 13.06 -13.19 -9.64
C GLN A 265 11.91 -14.19 -9.84
N GLY A 266 11.85 -14.80 -11.02
CA GLY A 266 10.90 -15.89 -11.28
C GLY A 266 10.34 -15.98 -12.70
N ALA A 267 10.74 -15.13 -13.63
CA ALA A 267 10.50 -15.37 -15.06
C ALA A 267 11.76 -15.98 -15.68
N ALA A 268 11.66 -17.25 -16.05
CA ALA A 268 12.49 -17.95 -17.05
C ALA A 268 14.02 -17.90 -16.86
N LYS A 269 14.58 -18.85 -16.10
CA LYS A 269 15.90 -19.38 -16.45
C LYS A 269 15.73 -20.34 -17.62
N LYS A 270 15.91 -19.82 -18.85
CA LYS A 270 16.34 -20.63 -19.99
C LYS A 270 17.67 -21.26 -19.59
N SER A 271 17.67 -22.54 -19.26
CA SER A 271 18.89 -23.34 -19.27
C SER A 271 19.31 -23.48 -20.73
N SER A 272 20.28 -22.66 -21.13
CA SER A 272 21.12 -22.90 -22.28
C SER A 272 21.78 -24.28 -22.14
N ALA A 273 21.43 -25.19 -23.04
CA ALA A 273 22.09 -26.48 -23.17
C ALA A 273 23.59 -26.31 -23.48
N PRO A 274 24.48 -27.11 -22.88
CA PRO A 274 25.84 -27.26 -23.37
C PRO A 274 25.82 -28.17 -24.61
N SER A 275 26.43 -27.68 -25.70
CA SER A 275 26.73 -28.48 -26.88
C SER A 275 27.87 -29.44 -26.55
N ASP A 276 27.57 -30.72 -26.39
CA ASP A 276 28.55 -31.80 -26.44
C ASP A 276 29.14 -31.91 -27.85
N GLY A 277 30.45 -31.66 -27.97
CA GLY A 277 31.26 -32.09 -29.10
C GLY A 277 31.92 -33.42 -28.74
N GLY A 278 31.53 -34.48 -29.46
CA GLY A 278 31.92 -35.86 -29.18
C GLY A 278 33.39 -36.21 -29.49
N PRO A 279 33.81 -37.44 -29.12
CA PRO A 279 35.19 -37.91 -29.19
C PRO A 279 35.57 -38.41 -30.59
N GLY A 280 36.88 -38.42 -30.86
CA GLY A 280 37.51 -39.12 -31.99
C GLY A 280 37.63 -40.62 -31.80
#